data_AF-A0A2W0AZ68-F1
#
_entry.id   AF-A0A2W0AZ68-F1
#
_cell.length_a   1.000
_cell.length_b   1.000
_cell.length_c   1.000
_cell.angle_alpha   90.00
_cell.angle_beta   90.00
_cell.angle_gamma   90.00
#
_symmetry.space_group_name_H-M   'P 1'
#
loop_
_entity.id
_entity.type
_entity.pdbx_description
1 polymer ?
#
loop_
_entity_poly.entity_id
_entity_poly.type
_entity_poly.pdbx_seq_one_letter_code
_entity_poly.pdbx_strand_id
1 'polypeptide(L)'
;MLVKILNFGSNWWSRFVRNPEGAYCFSAYAAHYNSTGVRCGSKVRRHWITPGLLRINGVVHFTPSLPESAIGKTFLCADVTYAFGGNRLLFQNKGPKSAVPDCYLVVVSSGVHGRIDFNSNVWKSALAQVVAASQLRNMQEVMLLMKPGDWVQTSAGFWQLNVPFVNNEPAGLVRLGKSLSV
;
A
#
# COMPACT_ATOMS: atom_id res chain seq x y z
N MET A 1 15.46 -0.44 1.44
CA MET A 1 14.50 -1.44 1.92
C MET A 1 13.85 -2.17 0.75
N LEU A 2 13.85 -3.50 0.72
CA LEU A 2 13.16 -4.33 -0.25
C LEU A 2 11.70 -4.56 0.17
N VAL A 3 10.76 -4.14 -0.68
CA VAL A 3 9.32 -4.22 -0.41
C VAL A 3 8.66 -5.14 -1.42
N LYS A 4 8.02 -6.22 -0.96
CA LYS A 4 7.17 -7.06 -1.82
C LYS A 4 5.75 -6.51 -1.84
N ILE A 5 5.20 -6.33 -3.04
CA ILE A 5 3.86 -5.75 -3.20
C ILE A 5 2.81 -6.85 -3.09
N LEU A 6 1.92 -6.76 -2.11
CA LEU A 6 0.73 -7.63 -2.03
C LEU A 6 -0.50 -6.93 -2.60
N ASN A 7 -0.62 -5.62 -2.38
CA ASN A 7 -1.66 -4.83 -3.02
C ASN A 7 -1.29 -3.34 -3.07
N PHE A 8 -2.07 -2.56 -3.83
CA PHE A 8 -2.02 -1.12 -3.90
C PHE A 8 -3.28 -0.48 -3.35
N GLY A 9 -3.19 0.80 -2.98
CA GLY A 9 -4.36 1.57 -2.58
C GLY A 9 -5.27 1.84 -3.76
N SER A 10 -6.52 2.25 -3.47
CA SER A 10 -7.53 2.47 -4.50
C SER A 10 -7.31 3.73 -5.34
N ASN A 11 -6.41 4.64 -4.95
CA ASN A 11 -6.25 5.93 -5.63
C ASN A 11 -4.91 6.06 -6.36
N TRP A 12 -4.94 6.03 -7.68
CA TRP A 12 -3.80 6.28 -8.57
C TRP A 12 -3.91 7.63 -9.28
N TRP A 13 -2.77 8.30 -9.46
CA TRP A 13 -2.67 9.43 -10.37
C TRP A 13 -1.23 9.58 -10.89
N SER A 14 -1.09 10.25 -12.01
CA SER A 14 0.21 10.56 -12.61
C SER A 14 0.44 12.06 -12.60
N ARG A 15 1.69 12.48 -12.43
CA ARG A 15 2.13 13.84 -12.80
C ARG A 15 3.17 13.71 -13.90
N PHE A 16 2.96 14.47 -14.96
CA PHE A 16 3.86 14.55 -16.08
C PHE A 16 4.72 15.80 -15.90
N VAL A 17 6.03 15.68 -16.14
CA VAL A 17 6.89 16.86 -16.23
C VAL A 17 6.44 17.66 -17.45
N ARG A 18 6.21 18.97 -17.28
CA ARG A 18 5.92 19.88 -18.39
C ARG A 18 7.18 20.05 -19.23
N ASN A 19 7.42 19.15 -20.17
CA ASN A 19 8.25 19.42 -21.34
C ASN A 19 7.36 19.24 -22.58
N PRO A 20 6.86 20.34 -23.19
CA PRO A 20 5.95 20.29 -24.33
C PRO A 20 6.55 19.62 -25.58
N GLU A 21 7.88 19.54 -25.69
CA GLU A 21 8.57 19.14 -26.91
C GLU A 21 9.13 17.71 -26.90
N GLY A 22 9.05 17.01 -25.77
CA GLY A 22 9.62 15.67 -25.62
C GLY A 22 8.62 14.55 -25.90
N ALA A 23 8.89 13.69 -26.89
CA ALA A 23 8.08 12.50 -27.22
C ALA A 23 7.85 11.51 -26.04
N TYR A 24 8.58 11.67 -24.93
CA TYR A 24 8.53 10.81 -23.73
C TYR A 24 7.94 11.49 -22.48
N CYS A 25 7.36 12.70 -22.60
CA CYS A 25 6.81 13.43 -21.46
C CYS A 25 5.68 12.69 -20.73
N PHE A 26 5.00 11.77 -21.42
CA PHE A 26 3.91 10.94 -20.88
C PHE A 26 4.33 9.56 -20.36
N SER A 27 5.61 9.17 -20.50
CA SER A 27 6.07 7.82 -20.14
C SER A 27 7.32 7.86 -19.25
N ALA A 28 8.51 8.04 -19.81
CA ALA A 28 9.78 7.94 -19.07
C ALA A 28 9.96 9.02 -17.98
N TYR A 29 9.32 10.19 -18.15
CA TYR A 29 9.41 11.31 -17.21
C TYR A 29 8.16 11.49 -16.33
N ALA A 30 7.23 10.54 -16.37
CA ALA A 30 6.05 10.57 -15.51
C ALA A 30 6.41 10.10 -14.09
N ALA A 31 5.85 10.77 -13.09
CA ALA A 31 5.81 10.30 -11.72
C ALA A 31 4.42 9.73 -11.44
N HIS A 32 4.37 8.45 -11.09
CA HIS A 32 3.14 7.75 -10.74
C HIS A 32 3.00 7.70 -9.23
N TYR A 33 1.80 7.96 -8.75
CA TYR A 33 1.50 8.04 -7.33
C TYR A 33 0.35 7.11 -7.00
N ASN A 34 0.46 6.45 -5.87
CA ASN A 34 -0.64 5.70 -5.29
C ASN A 34 -0.80 6.03 -3.81
N SER A 35 -2.05 6.03 -3.37
CA SER A 35 -2.45 6.31 -1.99
C SER A 35 -3.69 5.50 -1.68
N THR A 36 -4.01 5.42 -0.40
CA THR A 36 -5.36 5.03 0.00
C THR A 36 -6.40 5.99 -0.55
N GLY A 37 -7.59 5.46 -0.81
CA GLY A 37 -8.74 6.22 -1.22
C GLY A 37 -10.02 5.47 -0.90
N VAL A 38 -11.11 6.22 -0.72
CA VAL A 38 -12.43 5.67 -0.45
C VAL A 38 -13.36 6.04 -1.59
N ARG A 39 -14.04 5.03 -2.16
CA ARG A 39 -14.97 5.23 -3.29
C ARG A 39 -16.26 5.87 -2.77
N CYS A 40 -16.64 6.99 -3.38
CA CYS A 40 -17.86 7.74 -3.10
C CYS A 40 -18.60 7.97 -4.42
N GLY A 41 -19.56 7.09 -4.72
CA GLY A 41 -20.19 7.03 -6.04
C GLY A 41 -19.15 6.69 -7.12
N SER A 42 -19.08 7.50 -8.17
CA SER A 42 -18.14 7.33 -9.29
C SER A 42 -16.73 7.89 -9.02
N LYS A 43 -16.49 8.53 -7.87
CA LYS A 43 -15.21 9.21 -7.57
C LYS A 43 -14.49 8.54 -6.40
N VAL A 44 -13.16 8.43 -6.50
CA VAL A 44 -12.30 8.07 -5.37
C VAL A 44 -11.89 9.36 -4.66
N ARG A 45 -12.06 9.41 -3.33
CA ARG A 45 -11.67 10.56 -2.50
C ARG A 45 -10.58 10.16 -1.52
N ARG A 46 -9.59 11.05 -1.37
CA ARG A 46 -8.52 10.95 -0.36
C ARG A 46 -8.96 11.73 0.89
N HIS A 47 -9.81 11.11 1.69
CA HIS A 47 -10.21 11.69 2.99
C HIS A 47 -9.25 11.12 4.04
N TRP A 48 -8.04 11.68 4.09
CA TRP A 48 -6.93 11.12 4.87
C TRP A 48 -7.16 11.25 6.37
N ILE A 49 -6.96 10.15 7.08
CA ILE A 49 -6.68 10.12 8.53
C ILE A 49 -5.17 10.23 8.72
N THR A 50 -4.41 9.44 7.96
CA THR A 50 -2.96 9.52 7.87
C THR A 50 -2.59 9.90 6.42
N PRO A 51 -2.13 11.13 6.17
CA PRO A 51 -1.71 11.53 4.84
C PRO A 51 -0.47 10.77 4.40
N GLY A 52 -0.50 10.22 3.18
CA GLY A 52 0.70 9.67 2.58
C GLY A 52 0.48 9.07 1.21
N LEU A 53 1.58 8.70 0.56
CA LEU A 53 1.59 8.09 -0.77
C LEU A 53 2.86 7.30 -1.01
N LEU A 54 2.77 6.39 -1.98
CA LEU A 54 3.92 5.88 -2.69
C LEU A 54 4.11 6.63 -4.00
N ARG A 55 5.37 6.77 -4.41
CA ARG A 55 5.78 7.38 -5.67
C ARG A 55 6.67 6.41 -6.43
N ILE A 56 6.44 6.29 -7.73
CA ILE A 56 7.26 5.56 -8.69
C ILE A 56 7.67 6.55 -9.79
N ASN A 57 8.96 6.64 -10.10
CA ASN A 57 9.47 7.48 -11.18
C ASN A 57 9.71 6.63 -12.44
N GLY A 58 9.16 7.04 -13.59
CA GLY A 58 9.41 6.41 -14.88
C GLY A 58 8.79 5.01 -15.06
N VAL A 59 9.14 4.38 -16.18
CA VAL A 59 8.50 3.14 -16.71
C VAL A 59 9.35 1.88 -16.45
N VAL A 60 10.53 2.01 -15.85
CA VAL A 60 11.44 0.85 -15.77
C VAL A 60 10.92 -0.14 -14.71
N HIS A 61 10.27 -1.19 -15.21
CA HIS A 61 9.68 -2.32 -14.46
C HIS A 61 8.35 -2.09 -13.74
N PHE A 62 7.72 -0.93 -13.96
CA PHE A 62 6.34 -0.66 -13.55
C PHE A 62 5.54 -0.24 -14.78
N THR A 63 4.39 -0.90 -15.01
CA THR A 63 3.49 -0.59 -16.11
C THR A 63 2.32 0.24 -15.58
N PRO A 64 2.28 1.57 -15.78
CA PRO A 64 1.29 2.43 -15.12
C PRO A 64 -0.14 2.17 -15.56
N SER A 65 -0.34 1.69 -16.79
CA SER A 65 -1.65 1.28 -17.31
C SER A 65 -2.15 -0.04 -16.72
N LEU A 66 -1.26 -0.82 -16.08
CA LEU A 66 -1.57 -2.08 -15.42
C LEU A 66 -0.78 -2.21 -14.11
N PRO A 67 -1.10 -1.40 -13.07
CA PRO A 67 -0.39 -1.46 -11.79
C PRO A 67 -0.45 -2.83 -11.12
N GLU A 68 -1.56 -3.55 -11.31
CA GLU A 68 -1.81 -4.93 -10.88
C GLU A 68 -0.65 -5.88 -11.26
N SER A 69 0.01 -5.63 -12.41
CA SER A 69 1.15 -6.44 -12.86
C SER A 69 2.37 -6.38 -11.93
N ALA A 70 2.42 -5.40 -11.01
CA ALA A 70 3.47 -5.28 -10.01
C ALA A 70 3.17 -6.06 -8.70
N ILE A 71 1.95 -6.57 -8.52
CA ILE A 71 1.62 -7.46 -7.41
C ILE A 71 2.49 -8.72 -7.48
N GLY A 72 2.99 -9.15 -6.32
CA GLY A 72 3.92 -10.28 -6.18
C GLY A 72 5.37 -9.94 -6.50
N LYS A 73 5.68 -8.77 -7.07
CA LYS A 73 7.06 -8.33 -7.33
C LYS A 73 7.65 -7.61 -6.12
N THR A 74 8.97 -7.70 -6.00
CA THR A 74 9.76 -6.99 -4.99
C THR A 74 10.44 -5.77 -5.63
N PHE A 75 10.43 -4.65 -4.92
CA PHE A 75 11.08 -3.41 -5.34
C PHE A 75 12.04 -2.92 -4.26
N LEU A 76 13.14 -2.31 -4.69
CA LEU A 76 13.97 -1.49 -3.82
C LEU A 76 13.25 -0.15 -3.60
N CYS A 77 13.02 0.18 -2.35
CA CYS A 77 12.39 1.40 -1.89
C CYS A 77 13.30 2.14 -0.91
N ALA A 78 13.18 3.46 -0.89
CA ALA A 78 13.62 4.26 0.24
C ALA A 78 12.75 3.96 1.47
N ASP A 79 13.25 4.29 2.65
CA ASP A 79 12.45 4.19 3.88
C ASP A 79 11.27 5.17 3.85
N VAL A 80 10.25 4.90 4.68
CA VAL A 80 9.13 5.83 4.82
C VAL A 80 9.62 7.09 5.50
N THR A 81 9.44 8.22 4.83
CA THR A 81 9.82 9.55 5.33
C THR A 81 8.59 10.44 5.43
N TYR A 82 8.58 11.39 6.36
CA TYR A 82 7.52 12.40 6.43
C TYR A 82 7.96 13.64 5.64
N ALA A 83 7.25 13.97 4.57
CA ALA A 83 7.55 15.15 3.76
C ALA A 83 6.30 15.72 3.09
N PHE A 84 6.24 17.05 2.99
CA PHE A 84 5.10 17.79 2.43
C PHE A 84 3.77 17.40 3.10
N GLY A 85 3.75 17.31 4.43
CA GLY A 85 2.55 17.05 5.22
C GLY A 85 2.05 15.60 5.21
N GLY A 86 2.87 14.62 4.82
CA GLY A 86 2.48 13.21 4.86
C GLY A 86 3.62 12.23 4.60
N ASN A 87 3.34 10.96 4.80
CA ASN A 87 4.29 9.88 4.60
C ASN A 87 4.59 9.67 3.11
N ARG A 88 5.85 9.44 2.78
CA ARG A 88 6.36 9.24 1.42
C ARG A 88 7.15 7.95 1.36
N LEU A 89 6.75 7.08 0.46
CA LEU A 89 7.48 5.87 0.09
C LEU A 89 7.93 5.98 -1.37
N LEU A 90 9.23 6.07 -1.62
CA LEU A 90 9.77 6.15 -2.98
C LEU A 90 10.23 4.78 -3.45
N PHE A 91 9.62 4.30 -4.53
CA PHE A 91 10.06 3.13 -5.27
C PHE A 91 11.19 3.54 -6.22
N GLN A 92 12.31 2.82 -6.15
CA GLN A 92 13.51 3.13 -6.92
C GLN A 92 13.66 2.18 -8.11
N ASN A 93 13.85 0.89 -7.83
CA ASN A 93 14.13 -0.13 -8.86
C ASN A 93 13.41 -1.44 -8.54
N LYS A 94 13.25 -2.30 -9.54
CA LYS A 94 12.83 -3.69 -9.29
C LYS A 94 13.94 -4.42 -8.53
N GLY A 95 13.58 -5.10 -7.46
CA GLY A 95 14.49 -5.95 -6.71
C GLY A 95 14.79 -7.27 -7.43
N PRO A 96 15.85 -7.99 -7.03
CA PRO A 96 16.15 -9.32 -7.58
C PRO A 96 14.99 -10.30 -7.34
N LYS A 97 14.74 -11.21 -8.29
CA LYS A 97 13.60 -12.16 -8.21
C LYS A 97 13.66 -13.08 -6.98
N SER A 98 14.87 -13.43 -6.53
CA SER A 98 15.13 -14.30 -5.38
C SER A 98 15.41 -13.53 -4.09
N ALA A 99 15.34 -12.20 -4.09
CA ALA A 99 15.63 -11.43 -2.90
C ALA A 99 14.52 -11.59 -1.86
N VAL A 100 14.93 -11.85 -0.61
CA VAL A 100 14.01 -11.87 0.54
C VAL A 100 13.57 -10.43 0.81
N PRO A 101 12.26 -10.14 0.84
CA PRO A 101 11.78 -8.80 1.13
C PRO A 101 11.96 -8.46 2.61
N ASP A 102 12.33 -7.20 2.91
CA ASP A 102 12.39 -6.67 4.27
C ASP A 102 10.99 -6.50 4.88
N CYS A 103 10.02 -6.15 4.03
CA CYS A 103 8.61 -6.01 4.38
C CYS A 103 7.68 -6.13 3.16
N TYR A 104 6.38 -6.09 3.42
CA TYR A 104 5.32 -6.29 2.45
C TYR A 104 4.40 -5.07 2.42
N LEU A 105 4.08 -4.58 1.23
CA LEU A 105 3.07 -3.53 1.05
C LEU A 105 1.69 -4.17 1.05
N VAL A 106 0.91 -3.87 2.08
CA VAL A 106 -0.40 -4.45 2.36
C VAL A 106 -1.47 -3.36 2.34
N VAL A 107 -2.65 -3.69 1.82
CA VAL A 107 -3.81 -2.81 1.90
C VAL A 107 -4.96 -3.48 2.62
N VAL A 108 -5.44 -2.82 3.67
CA VAL A 108 -6.59 -3.23 4.48
C VAL A 108 -7.76 -2.31 4.15
N SER A 109 -8.80 -2.86 3.53
CA SER A 109 -10.05 -2.16 3.24
C SER A 109 -11.18 -2.65 4.14
N SER A 110 -12.09 -1.74 4.52
CA SER A 110 -13.23 -2.10 5.37
C SER A 110 -14.19 -3.10 4.72
N GLY A 111 -14.28 -3.10 3.39
CA GLY A 111 -15.15 -4.02 2.63
C GLY A 111 -14.67 -5.47 2.64
N VAL A 112 -13.35 -5.70 2.76
CA VAL A 112 -12.77 -7.05 2.77
C VAL A 112 -12.42 -7.49 4.19
N HIS A 113 -11.81 -6.58 4.95
CA HIS A 113 -11.19 -6.92 6.22
C HIS A 113 -12.00 -6.44 7.43
N GLY A 114 -13.09 -5.70 7.24
CA GLY A 114 -13.80 -5.04 8.33
C GLY A 114 -13.17 -3.71 8.75
N ARG A 115 -13.89 -2.95 9.58
CA ARG A 115 -13.51 -1.60 9.96
C ARG A 115 -12.39 -1.58 10.99
N ILE A 116 -11.48 -0.64 10.85
CA ILE A 116 -10.47 -0.33 11.86
C ILE A 116 -11.02 0.75 12.78
N ASP A 117 -10.87 0.57 14.09
CA ASP A 117 -11.07 1.64 15.06
C ASP A 117 -9.76 2.43 15.20
N PHE A 118 -9.66 3.55 14.47
CA PHE A 118 -8.49 4.42 14.54
C PHE A 118 -8.37 5.21 15.84
N ASN A 119 -9.40 5.21 16.71
CA ASN A 119 -9.31 5.83 18.02
C ASN A 119 -8.61 4.91 19.03
N SER A 120 -8.59 3.60 18.76
CA SER A 120 -7.77 2.65 19.51
C SER A 120 -6.30 2.85 19.18
N ASN A 121 -5.42 2.74 20.18
CA ASN A 121 -3.97 2.69 19.95
C ASN A 121 -3.48 1.27 19.58
N VAL A 122 -4.36 0.27 19.63
CA VAL A 122 -4.03 -1.16 19.51
C VAL A 122 -4.81 -1.81 18.37
N TRP A 123 -4.72 -1.20 17.17
CA TRP A 123 -5.36 -1.75 15.96
C TRP A 123 -4.36 -2.40 14.98
N LYS A 124 -3.07 -2.28 15.23
CA LYS A 124 -2.00 -2.89 14.44
C LYS A 124 -0.81 -3.24 15.32
N SER A 125 0.09 -4.08 14.82
CA SER A 125 1.41 -4.28 15.44
C SER A 125 2.17 -2.98 15.60
N ALA A 126 3.01 -2.91 16.65
CA ALA A 126 3.86 -1.76 16.92
C ALA A 126 4.81 -1.44 15.74
N LEU A 127 5.35 -2.49 15.10
CA LEU A 127 6.34 -2.37 14.03
C LEU A 127 5.73 -2.13 12.64
N ALA A 128 4.44 -2.41 12.45
CA ALA A 128 3.76 -2.15 11.18
C ALA A 128 3.70 -0.63 10.93
N GLN A 129 4.21 -0.18 9.78
CA GLN A 129 4.26 1.25 9.44
C GLN A 129 3.08 1.65 8.56
N VAL A 130 2.38 2.72 8.93
CA VAL A 130 1.28 3.27 8.13
C VAL A 130 1.86 4.14 7.02
N VAL A 131 1.66 3.76 5.77
CA VAL A 131 2.02 4.60 4.61
C VAL A 131 0.92 5.62 4.36
N ALA A 132 -0.34 5.21 4.38
CA ALA A 132 -1.48 6.11 4.23
C ALA A 132 -2.73 5.47 4.83
N ALA A 133 -3.67 6.30 5.30
CA ALA A 133 -4.97 5.85 5.75
C ALA A 133 -6.05 6.84 5.31
N SER A 134 -7.16 6.34 4.79
CA SER A 134 -8.32 7.14 4.41
C SER A 134 -9.60 6.59 5.02
N GLN A 135 -10.47 7.48 5.46
CA GLN A 135 -11.80 7.14 5.97
C GLN A 135 -12.82 8.18 5.52
N LEU A 136 -13.93 7.70 4.97
CA LEU A 136 -15.12 8.51 4.73
C LEU A 136 -16.35 7.68 5.06
N ARG A 137 -17.17 8.16 6.00
CA ARG A 137 -18.33 7.45 6.53
C ARG A 137 -17.91 6.05 7.02
N ASN A 138 -18.52 5.00 6.48
CA ASN A 138 -18.28 3.60 6.86
C ASN A 138 -17.19 2.93 6.01
N MET A 139 -16.59 3.65 5.06
CA MET A 139 -15.55 3.12 4.18
C MET A 139 -14.18 3.54 4.68
N GLN A 140 -13.27 2.58 4.75
CA GLN A 140 -11.88 2.79 5.17
C GLN A 140 -10.94 2.02 4.25
N GLU A 141 -9.76 2.58 4.07
CA GLU A 141 -8.64 1.92 3.41
C GLU A 141 -7.33 2.36 4.09
N VAL A 142 -6.48 1.40 4.41
CA VAL A 142 -5.18 1.63 5.04
C VAL A 142 -4.11 0.90 4.24
N MET A 143 -3.02 1.59 3.96
CA MET A 143 -1.83 1.04 3.34
C MET A 143 -0.73 0.94 4.38
N LEU A 144 -0.19 -0.26 4.54
CA LEU A 144 0.79 -0.62 5.56
C LEU A 144 2.03 -1.23 4.93
N LEU A 145 3.18 -1.01 5.57
CA LEU A 145 4.34 -1.89 5.45
C LEU A 145 4.35 -2.83 6.65
N MET A 146 4.29 -4.13 6.36
CA MET A 146 4.19 -5.19 7.36
C MET A 146 5.32 -6.20 7.19
N LYS A 147 5.86 -6.70 8.30
CA LYS A 147 6.79 -7.83 8.36
C LYS A 147 6.02 -9.14 8.61
N PRO A 148 6.58 -10.31 8.29
CA PRO A 148 5.95 -11.59 8.63
C PRO A 148 5.57 -11.62 10.13
N GLY A 149 4.33 -12.01 10.41
CA GLY A 149 3.81 -12.04 11.78
C GLY A 149 3.19 -10.72 12.29
N ASP A 150 3.40 -9.59 11.61
CA ASP A 150 2.65 -8.36 11.90
C ASP A 150 1.16 -8.58 11.66
N TRP A 151 0.34 -7.80 12.35
CA TRP A 151 -1.09 -7.98 12.45
C TRP A 151 -1.86 -6.66 12.43
N VAL A 152 -3.14 -6.78 12.11
CA VAL A 152 -4.15 -5.71 12.12
C VAL A 152 -5.43 -6.25 12.75
N GLN A 153 -5.98 -5.52 13.71
CA GLN A 153 -7.27 -5.79 14.32
C GLN A 153 -8.35 -4.92 13.66
N THR A 154 -9.43 -5.56 13.26
CA THR A 154 -10.59 -4.93 12.66
C THR A 154 -11.88 -5.46 13.30
N SER A 155 -13.01 -4.86 12.95
CA SER A 155 -14.34 -5.32 13.36
C SER A 155 -14.67 -6.72 12.82
N ALA A 156 -14.02 -7.17 11.75
CA ALA A 156 -14.20 -8.56 11.28
C ALA A 156 -13.31 -9.51 12.10
N GLY A 157 -12.17 -9.07 12.61
CA GLY A 157 -11.34 -9.88 13.49
C GLY A 157 -9.87 -9.55 13.41
N PHE A 158 -9.06 -10.53 13.79
CA PHE A 158 -7.63 -10.41 13.81
C PHE A 158 -7.03 -10.95 12.52
N TRP A 159 -6.27 -10.11 11.83
CA TRP A 159 -5.59 -10.44 10.57
C TRP A 159 -4.09 -10.41 10.80
N GLN A 160 -3.39 -11.46 10.36
CA GLN A 160 -1.94 -11.54 10.42
C GLN A 160 -1.36 -11.69 9.03
N LEU A 161 -0.24 -11.02 8.77
CA LEU A 161 0.54 -11.26 7.56
C LEU A 161 1.22 -12.62 7.66
N ASN A 162 0.70 -13.59 6.91
CA ASN A 162 1.31 -14.89 6.74
C ASN A 162 2.23 -14.89 5.53
N VAL A 163 3.45 -15.40 5.70
CA VAL A 163 4.43 -15.59 4.64
C VAL A 163 4.84 -17.06 4.65
N PRO A 164 4.27 -17.88 3.75
CA PRO A 164 4.58 -19.30 3.69
C PRO A 164 6.07 -19.55 3.41
N PHE A 165 6.65 -20.53 4.10
CA PHE A 165 8.01 -21.01 3.84
C PHE A 165 8.11 -21.81 2.52
N VAL A 166 6.99 -22.33 2.03
CA VAL A 166 6.91 -23.20 0.84
C VAL A 166 6.29 -22.43 -0.33
N ASN A 167 6.90 -22.55 -1.51
CA ASN A 167 6.65 -21.73 -2.72
C ASN A 167 5.23 -21.78 -3.33
N ASN A 168 4.28 -22.52 -2.76
CA ASN A 168 2.96 -22.73 -3.39
C ASN A 168 1.84 -21.84 -2.83
N GLU A 169 2.03 -21.18 -1.69
CA GLU A 169 1.03 -20.24 -1.18
C GLU A 169 1.51 -18.78 -1.28
N PRO A 170 0.66 -17.86 -1.79
CA PRO A 170 1.01 -16.45 -1.81
C PRO A 170 0.99 -15.87 -0.39
N ALA A 171 1.98 -15.02 -0.09
CA ALA A 171 1.93 -14.20 1.11
C ALA A 171 0.67 -13.31 1.12
N GLY A 172 0.04 -13.16 2.27
CA GLY A 172 -1.23 -12.48 2.39
C GLY A 172 -1.68 -12.29 3.83
N LEU A 173 -2.72 -11.46 4.00
CA LEU A 173 -3.39 -11.35 5.29
C LEU A 173 -4.32 -12.55 5.49
N VAL A 174 -4.09 -13.29 6.56
CA VAL A 174 -4.92 -14.42 6.98
C VAL A 174 -5.66 -14.04 8.25
N ARG A 175 -6.96 -14.32 8.29
CA ARG A 175 -7.79 -14.08 9.48
C ARG A 175 -7.59 -15.22 10.47
N LEU A 176 -7.10 -14.93 11.66
CA LEU A 176 -6.85 -15.93 12.70
C LEU A 176 -8.04 -16.15 13.65
N GLY A 177 -9.04 -15.26 13.64
CA GLY A 177 -10.20 -15.38 14.52
C GLY A 177 -11.29 -14.34 14.24
N LYS A 178 -12.43 -14.50 14.92
CA LYS A 178 -13.48 -13.47 14.97
C LYS A 178 -13.07 -12.38 15.97
N SER A 179 -13.45 -11.13 15.72
CA SER A 179 -13.29 -10.07 16.73
C SER A 179 -14.07 -10.48 17.97
N LEU A 180 -13.42 -10.50 19.14
CA LEU A 180 -14.13 -10.55 20.41
C LEU A 180 -14.88 -9.22 20.52
N SER A 181 -16.18 -9.26 20.28
CA SER A 181 -17.06 -8.15 20.64
C SER A 181 -17.05 -8.05 22.16
N VAL A 182 -16.45 -6.98 22.68
CA VAL A 182 -16.66 -6.53 24.07
C VAL A 182 -17.93 -5.70 24.09
#